data_AF-A0A831QHS7-F1
#
_entry.id   AF-A0A831QHS7-F1
#
_cell.length_a   1.000
_cell.length_b   1.000
_cell.length_c   1.000
_cell.angle_alpha   90.00
_cell.angle_beta   90.00
_cell.angle_gamma   90.00
#
_symmetry.space_group_name_H-M   'P 1'
#
loop_
_entity.id
_entity.type
_entity.pdbx_description
1 polymer ?
#
loop_
_entity_poly.entity_id
_entity_poly.type
_entity_poly.pdbx_seq_one_letter_code
_entity_poly.pdbx_strand_id
1 'polypeptide(L)'
;MNITIKVGPVKLKAILHDTPTAKKIGEILPLTSRFNTWGDEIYFAIPVEAELDDSAQEEVAIGDLGYWPAGNAFCIFFGPTPMSREGRIIPASAVNVVGKVTDDATQLTSIAGESLIEIIPAPD
;
A
#
# COMPACT_ATOMS: atom_id res chain seq x y z
N MET A 1 9.45 10.08 2.66
CA MET A 1 9.04 10.88 1.49
C MET A 1 7.52 11.06 1.52
N ASN A 2 7.03 12.29 1.38
CA ASN A 2 5.59 12.56 1.32
C ASN A 2 5.00 12.15 -0.04
N ILE A 3 3.86 11.48 -0.02
CA ILE A 3 3.12 11.04 -1.21
C ILE A 3 1.63 11.33 -1.07
N THR A 4 0.93 11.36 -2.20
CA THR A 4 -0.54 11.37 -2.27
C THR A 4 -1.01 10.13 -3.00
N ILE A 5 -1.97 9.43 -2.41
CA ILE A 5 -2.71 8.32 -3.00
C ILE A 5 -4.05 8.86 -3.50
N LYS A 6 -4.42 8.57 -4.75
CA LYS A 6 -5.73 8.93 -5.30
C LYS A 6 -6.44 7.71 -5.87
N VAL A 7 -7.71 7.56 -5.50
CA VAL A 7 -8.62 6.55 -6.07
C VAL A 7 -10.00 7.19 -6.23
N GLY A 8 -10.43 7.43 -7.47
CA GLY A 8 -11.67 8.16 -7.75
C GLY A 8 -11.73 9.50 -6.99
N PRO A 9 -12.78 9.75 -6.17
CA PRO A 9 -12.89 10.97 -5.37
C PRO A 9 -12.03 10.97 -4.10
N VAL A 10 -11.47 9.83 -3.70
CA VAL A 10 -10.68 9.69 -2.47
C VAL A 10 -9.25 10.15 -2.74
N LYS A 11 -8.76 11.04 -1.87
CA LYS A 11 -7.37 11.53 -1.87
C LYS A 11 -6.82 11.43 -0.45
N LEU A 12 -5.76 10.65 -0.29
CA LEU A 12 -5.13 10.40 1.00
C LEU A 12 -3.67 10.84 0.98
N LYS A 13 -3.23 11.50 2.04
CA LYS A 13 -1.82 11.74 2.34
C LYS A 13 -1.20 10.50 2.93
N ALA A 14 0.03 10.25 2.55
CA ALA A 14 0.82 9.15 3.10
C ALA A 14 2.32 9.49 3.06
N ILE A 15 3.09 8.68 3.78
CA ILE A 15 4.55 8.77 3.80
C ILE A 15 5.15 7.42 3.38
N LEU A 16 6.22 7.47 2.61
CA LEU A 16 7.15 6.36 2.46
C LEU A 16 8.26 6.47 3.52
N HIS A 17 8.57 5.34 4.16
CA HIS A 17 9.63 5.20 5.16
C HIS A 17 11.03 5.28 4.54
N ASP A 18 12.05 5.35 5.40
CA ASP A 18 13.46 5.31 5.00
C ASP A 18 13.98 3.86 4.95
N THR A 19 13.36 3.01 4.11
CA THR A 19 13.76 1.61 3.91
C THR A 19 14.27 1.37 2.49
N PRO A 20 15.08 0.32 2.24
CA PRO A 20 15.59 0.03 0.90
C PRO A 20 14.47 -0.15 -0.14
N THR A 21 13.42 -0.88 0.21
CA THR A 21 12.26 -1.09 -0.68
C THR A 21 11.48 0.20 -0.90
N ALA A 22 11.24 1.00 0.14
CA ALA A 22 10.54 2.28 0.02
C ALA A 22 11.27 3.29 -0.86
N LYS A 23 12.61 3.32 -0.82
CA LYS A 23 13.44 4.16 -1.70
C LYS A 23 13.26 3.83 -3.17
N LYS A 24 13.33 2.54 -3.53
CA LYS A 24 13.09 2.06 -4.90
C LYS A 24 11.70 2.46 -5.39
N ILE A 25 10.69 2.37 -4.52
CA ILE A 25 9.32 2.81 -4.85
C ILE A 25 9.30 4.33 -5.09
N GLY A 26 9.93 5.12 -4.21
CA GLY A 26 10.02 6.57 -4.36
C GLY A 26 10.67 7.01 -5.68
N GLU A 27 11.68 6.28 -6.16
CA GLU A 27 12.40 6.56 -7.42
C GLU A 27 11.55 6.39 -8.68
N ILE A 28 10.51 5.55 -8.63
CA ILE A 28 9.62 5.29 -9.77
C ILE A 28 8.33 6.09 -9.73
N LEU A 29 8.11 6.93 -8.71
CA LEU A 29 6.94 7.79 -8.65
C LEU A 29 7.06 8.95 -9.66
N PRO A 30 5.95 9.39 -10.29
CA PRO A 30 4.57 8.95 -10.06
C PRO A 30 4.20 7.63 -10.74
N LEU A 31 3.24 6.91 -10.16
CA LEU A 31 2.65 5.69 -10.71
C LEU A 31 1.15 5.83 -10.93
N THR A 32 0.67 5.28 -12.04
CA THR A 32 -0.75 5.07 -12.30
C THR A 32 -0.95 3.62 -12.69
N SER A 33 -1.90 2.94 -12.05
CA SER A 33 -2.16 1.54 -12.34
C SER A 33 -3.63 1.18 -12.17
N ARG A 34 -4.02 0.05 -12.78
CA ARG A 34 -5.21 -0.66 -12.35
C ARG A 34 -4.89 -1.46 -11.09
N PHE A 35 -5.84 -1.53 -10.18
CA PHE A 35 -5.66 -2.26 -8.93
C PHE A 35 -6.64 -3.42 -8.78
N ASN A 36 -6.25 -4.35 -7.93
CA ASN A 36 -7.08 -5.44 -7.44
C ASN A 36 -7.41 -5.19 -5.96
N THR A 37 -8.43 -5.88 -5.48
CA THR A 37 -8.77 -5.92 -4.05
C THR A 37 -8.76 -7.33 -3.52
N TRP A 38 -8.40 -7.49 -2.24
CA TRP A 38 -8.46 -8.77 -1.54
C TRP A 38 -8.91 -8.55 -0.09
N GLY A 39 -10.23 -8.61 0.12
CA GLY A 39 -10.82 -8.02 1.33
C GLY A 39 -10.59 -6.51 1.35
N ASP A 40 -10.24 -5.97 2.50
CA ASP A 40 -9.96 -4.55 2.70
C ASP A 40 -8.47 -4.20 2.47
N GLU A 41 -7.95 -4.71 1.36
CA GLU A 41 -6.61 -4.45 0.83
C GLU A 41 -6.72 -4.08 -0.65
N ILE A 42 -6.04 -3.01 -1.06
CA ILE A 42 -5.74 -2.72 -2.47
C ILE A 42 -4.34 -3.22 -2.76
N TYR A 43 -4.15 -3.90 -3.90
CA TYR A 43 -2.82 -4.23 -4.39
C TYR A 43 -2.69 -4.09 -5.91
N PHE A 44 -1.51 -3.72 -6.37
CA PHE A 44 -1.17 -3.65 -7.80
C PHE A 44 0.32 -3.82 -8.02
N ALA A 45 0.69 -4.44 -9.15
CA ALA A 45 2.09 -4.64 -9.51
C ALA A 45 2.78 -3.30 -9.84
N ILE A 46 4.04 -3.19 -9.45
CA ILE A 46 4.92 -2.06 -9.73
C ILE A 46 6.26 -2.56 -10.29
N PRO A 47 7.00 -1.77 -11.09
CA PRO A 47 8.30 -2.16 -11.63
C PRO A 47 9.42 -2.04 -10.59
N VAL A 48 9.22 -2.65 -9.42
CA VAL A 48 10.22 -2.77 -8.34
C VAL A 48 10.43 -4.23 -8.05
N GLU A 49 11.70 -4.64 -8.01
CA GLU A 49 12.12 -5.95 -7.51
C GLU A 49 12.86 -5.75 -6.18
N ALA A 50 12.33 -6.37 -5.12
CA ALA A 50 12.96 -6.43 -3.80
C ALA A 50 12.59 -7.75 -3.12
N GLU A 51 13.51 -8.29 -2.33
CA GLU A 51 13.20 -9.38 -1.41
C GLU A 51 12.67 -8.82 -0.07
N LEU A 52 12.31 -9.71 0.85
CA LEU A 52 11.99 -9.29 2.22
C LEU A 52 13.21 -8.61 2.84
N ASP A 53 12.98 -7.45 3.47
CA ASP A 53 13.99 -6.70 4.21
C ASP A 53 13.63 -6.60 5.71
N ASP A 54 14.43 -5.88 6.50
CA ASP A 54 14.21 -5.76 7.95
C ASP A 54 12.88 -5.09 8.33
N SER A 55 12.14 -4.52 7.37
CA SER A 55 10.79 -4.00 7.55
C SER A 55 9.68 -5.02 7.29
N ALA A 56 10.03 -6.28 7.00
CA ALA A 56 9.07 -7.34 6.74
C ALA A 56 8.16 -7.61 7.95
N GLN A 57 6.86 -7.69 7.72
CA GLN A 57 5.85 -8.01 8.72
C GLN A 57 4.83 -9.02 8.17
N GLU A 58 4.39 -9.95 9.01
CA GLU A 58 3.27 -10.88 8.74
C GLU A 58 1.93 -10.39 9.30
N GLU A 59 1.96 -9.32 10.11
CA GLU A 59 0.81 -8.63 10.67
C GLU A 59 1.00 -7.13 10.45
N VAL A 60 -0.03 -6.47 9.95
CA VAL A 60 0.00 -5.03 9.62
C VAL A 60 -1.15 -4.30 10.31
N ALA A 61 -1.12 -2.98 10.27
CA ALA A 61 -2.17 -2.11 10.78
C ALA A 61 -2.94 -1.40 9.66
N ILE A 62 -4.12 -0.88 9.99
CA ILE A 62 -4.86 0.02 9.10
C ILE A 62 -3.99 1.22 8.75
N GLY A 63 -3.89 1.50 7.46
CA GLY A 63 -3.08 2.57 6.89
C GLY A 63 -1.67 2.14 6.53
N ASP A 64 -1.20 0.94 6.87
CA ASP A 64 0.13 0.51 6.45
C ASP A 64 0.20 0.34 4.93
N LEU A 65 1.36 0.71 4.38
CA LEU A 65 1.72 0.49 2.98
C LEU A 65 2.73 -0.64 2.91
N GLY A 66 2.36 -1.70 2.20
CA GLY A 66 3.20 -2.88 2.02
C GLY A 66 3.84 -2.93 0.64
N TYR A 67 4.98 -3.60 0.54
CA TYR A 67 5.44 -4.19 -0.71
C TYR A 67 5.45 -5.71 -0.55
N TRP A 68 4.76 -6.40 -1.46
CA TRP A 68 4.66 -7.85 -1.47
C TRP A 68 5.59 -8.43 -2.56
N PRO A 69 6.74 -9.05 -2.17
CA PRO A 69 7.75 -9.53 -3.11
C PRO A 69 7.23 -10.56 -4.12
N ALA A 70 6.38 -11.50 -3.68
CA ALA A 70 5.94 -12.59 -4.55
C ALA A 70 5.09 -12.12 -5.75
N GLY A 71 4.50 -10.92 -5.68
CA GLY A 71 3.74 -10.30 -6.75
C GLY A 71 4.34 -9.01 -7.31
N ASN A 72 5.54 -8.60 -6.86
CA ASN A 72 6.10 -7.26 -7.09
C ASN A 72 5.06 -6.16 -6.87
N ALA A 73 4.26 -6.28 -5.80
CA ALA A 73 3.04 -5.50 -5.63
C ALA A 73 3.15 -4.46 -4.53
N PHE A 74 2.59 -3.28 -4.77
CA PHE A 74 2.33 -2.28 -3.75
C PHE A 74 0.96 -2.57 -3.12
N CYS A 75 0.91 -2.61 -1.80
CA CYS A 75 -0.28 -2.93 -1.00
C CYS A 75 -0.69 -1.74 -0.14
N ILE A 76 -1.99 -1.51 0.01
CA ILE A 76 -2.58 -0.51 0.90
C ILE A 76 -3.61 -1.22 1.77
N PHE A 77 -3.34 -1.31 3.06
CA PHE A 77 -4.23 -1.99 4.01
C PHE A 77 -5.16 -0.97 4.66
N PHE A 78 -6.47 -1.13 4.48
CA PHE A 78 -7.48 -0.25 5.09
C PHE A 78 -8.49 -1.02 5.96
N GLY A 79 -8.27 -2.32 6.15
CA GLY A 79 -9.06 -3.20 7.00
C GLY A 79 -8.58 -4.65 6.91
N PRO A 80 -9.40 -5.62 7.33
CA PRO A 80 -9.07 -7.04 7.27
C PRO A 80 -8.99 -7.59 5.85
N THR A 81 -7.94 -8.37 5.60
CA THR A 81 -7.82 -9.29 4.45
C THR A 81 -8.58 -10.61 4.72
N PRO A 82 -8.77 -11.48 3.72
CA PRO A 82 -9.31 -12.82 3.91
C PRO A 82 -8.51 -13.74 4.83
N MET A 83 -7.22 -13.46 5.07
CA MET A 83 -6.39 -14.22 6.03
C MET A 83 -6.47 -13.70 7.46
N SER A 84 -7.09 -12.53 7.66
CA SER A 84 -7.18 -11.85 8.93
C SER A 84 -8.01 -12.63 9.95
N ARG A 85 -7.58 -12.64 11.22
CA ARG A 85 -8.21 -13.39 12.32
C ARG A 85 -8.08 -12.60 13.61
N GLU A 86 -9.11 -12.70 14.46
CA GLU A 86 -9.06 -12.17 15.84
C GLU A 86 -8.69 -10.68 15.92
N GLY A 87 -9.12 -9.89 14.92
CA GLY A 87 -8.84 -8.44 14.86
C GLY A 87 -7.46 -8.07 14.31
N ARG A 88 -6.63 -9.04 13.92
CA ARG A 88 -5.32 -8.82 13.30
C ARG A 88 -5.44 -8.78 11.78
N ILE A 89 -4.77 -7.83 11.12
CA ILE A 89 -4.74 -7.73 9.66
C ILE A 89 -3.55 -8.52 9.14
N ILE A 90 -3.81 -9.60 8.41
CA ILE A 90 -2.81 -10.58 7.99
C ILE A 90 -2.70 -10.59 6.46
N PRO A 91 -1.60 -10.08 5.85
CA PRO A 91 -1.41 -10.18 4.41
C PRO A 91 -1.31 -11.65 3.95
N ALA A 92 -1.31 -11.89 2.63
CA ALA A 92 -1.21 -13.26 2.09
C ALA A 92 0.10 -13.97 2.49
N SER A 93 1.18 -13.20 2.61
CA SER A 93 2.47 -13.59 3.21
C SER A 93 3.17 -12.31 3.71
N ALA A 94 4.33 -12.43 4.33
CA ALA A 94 5.10 -11.27 4.77
C ALA A 94 5.26 -10.19 3.68
N VAL A 95 5.13 -8.93 4.08
CA VAL A 95 5.31 -7.74 3.23
C VAL A 95 6.31 -6.79 3.87
N ASN A 96 7.11 -6.10 3.07
CA ASN A 96 7.95 -5.01 3.58
C ASN A 96 7.05 -3.81 3.88
N VAL A 97 7.05 -3.30 5.10
CA VAL A 97 6.27 -2.10 5.45
C VAL A 97 7.02 -0.86 4.97
N VAL A 98 6.66 -0.41 3.78
CA VAL A 98 7.33 0.66 3.04
C VAL A 98 6.82 2.06 3.38
N GLY A 99 5.71 2.16 4.10
CA GLY A 99 5.13 3.44 4.43
C GLY A 99 3.82 3.36 5.20
N LYS A 100 3.16 4.51 5.33
CA LYS A 100 1.90 4.63 6.06
C LYS A 100 1.04 5.77 5.54
N VAL A 101 -0.26 5.53 5.39
CA VAL A 101 -1.29 6.55 5.20
C VAL A 101 -1.42 7.38 6.47
N THR A 102 -1.32 8.70 6.35
CA THR A 102 -1.41 9.63 7.49
C THR A 102 -2.81 10.20 7.68
N ASP A 103 -3.66 10.15 6.65
CA ASP A 103 -5.10 10.38 6.74
C ASP A 103 -5.85 9.09 7.15
N ASP A 104 -7.19 9.16 7.23
CA ASP A 104 -8.03 7.99 7.48
C ASP A 104 -8.11 7.08 6.25
N ALA A 105 -7.38 5.96 6.29
CA ALA A 105 -7.34 4.96 5.22
C ALA A 105 -8.69 4.25 4.99
N THR A 106 -9.59 4.22 5.99
CA THR A 106 -10.89 3.52 5.87
C THR A 106 -11.80 4.17 4.84
N GLN A 107 -11.51 5.40 4.40
CA GLN A 107 -12.17 6.05 3.26
C GLN A 107 -12.07 5.22 1.97
N LEU A 108 -11.06 4.36 1.84
CA LEU A 108 -10.93 3.44 0.70
C LEU A 108 -12.04 2.38 0.64
N THR A 109 -12.82 2.17 1.70
CA THR A 109 -14.03 1.31 1.64
C THR A 109 -15.10 1.83 0.68
N SER A 110 -15.07 3.12 0.34
CA SER A 110 -16.06 3.78 -0.51
C SER A 110 -15.70 3.81 -2.00
N ILE A 111 -14.63 3.13 -2.43
CA ILE A 111 -14.12 3.16 -3.82
C ILE A 111 -14.82 2.16 -4.77
N ALA A 112 -15.98 1.64 -4.38
CA ALA A 112 -16.71 0.66 -5.17
C ALA A 112 -16.96 1.19 -6.60
N GLY A 113 -16.48 0.44 -7.61
CA GLY A 113 -16.59 0.81 -9.02
C GLY A 113 -15.37 1.54 -9.59
N GLU A 114 -14.44 1.98 -8.74
CA GLU A 114 -13.16 2.52 -9.18
C GLU A 114 -12.21 1.39 -9.61
N SER A 115 -11.34 1.69 -10.57
CA SER A 115 -10.37 0.70 -11.07
C SER A 115 -8.99 1.28 -11.36
N LEU A 116 -8.78 2.57 -11.09
CA LEU A 116 -7.51 3.25 -11.28
C LEU A 116 -7.05 3.86 -9.97
N ILE A 117 -5.75 3.77 -9.73
CA ILE A 117 -5.08 4.37 -8.59
C ILE A 117 -3.86 5.16 -9.09
N GLU A 118 -3.63 6.32 -8.48
CA GLU A 118 -2.43 7.13 -8.70
C GLU A 118 -1.65 7.29 -7.39
N ILE A 119 -0.34 7.07 -7.44
CA ILE A 119 0.60 7.39 -6.37
C ILE A 119 1.52 8.48 -6.88
N ILE A 120 1.48 9.66 -6.27
CA ILE A 120 2.28 10.82 -6.71
C ILE A 120 3.13 11.37 -5.56
N PRO A 121 4.34 11.90 -5.83
CA PRO A 121 5.07 12.68 -4.84
C PRO A 121 4.23 13.86 -4.36
N ALA A 122 4.25 14.15 -3.06
CA ALA A 122 3.64 15.34 -2.48
C ALA A 122 4.75 16.29 -2.01
N PRO A 123 4.57 17.62 -2.19
CA PRO A 123 5.48 18.59 -1.62
C PRO A 123 5.48 18.49 -0.08
N ASP A 124 6.62 18.82 0.51
CA ASP A 124 6.80 18.95 1.97
C ASP A 124 6.03 20.15 2.54
#